data_AF-A0AAU2EA33-F1
#
_entry.id   AF-A0AAU2EA33-F1
#
_cell.length_a   1.000
_cell.length_b   1.000
_cell.length_c   1.000
_cell.angle_alpha   90.00
_cell.angle_beta   90.00
_cell.angle_gamma   90.00
#
_symmetry.space_group_name_H-M   'P 1'
#
loop_
_entity.id
_entity.type
_entity.pdbx_description
1 polymer ?
#
loop_
_entity_poly.entity_id
_entity_poly.type
_entity_poly.pdbx_seq_one_letter_code
_entity_poly.pdbx_strand_id
1 'polypeptide(L)'
;MDWLAPLGTLVGAAVGVGTGLTVDRFRRRHDSADRWLQTRRTVYVDFLTALSRGHSELRAATFREDLSDAARFGALHQALDGSGIWTCRQTLSLTAPTEIISLGIDAAKALEQVRDTLITEPDVRSEPYLRARADLWKVNADLREAMRKDLRLDLPPDPEVGLHRHQRPD
;
A
#
# COMPACT_ATOMS: atom_id res chain seq x y z
N MET A 1 -19.58 53.20 -48.06
CA MET A 1 -18.83 53.30 -46.80
C MET A 1 -18.56 51.89 -46.32
N ASP A 2 -17.29 51.60 -46.04
CA ASP A 2 -16.73 50.29 -45.74
C ASP A 2 -17.33 49.65 -44.49
N TRP A 3 -18.24 48.70 -44.69
CA TRP A 3 -18.81 47.87 -43.61
C TRP A 3 -18.12 46.50 -43.49
N LEU A 4 -17.09 46.25 -44.29
CA LEU A 4 -16.28 45.02 -44.24
C LEU A 4 -15.21 45.04 -43.13
N ALA A 5 -14.99 46.19 -42.49
CA ALA A 5 -13.96 46.38 -41.46
C ALA A 5 -14.22 45.69 -40.10
N PRO A 6 -15.45 45.48 -39.58
CA PRO A 6 -15.58 44.94 -38.23
C PRO A 6 -15.51 43.40 -38.15
N LEU A 7 -15.64 42.69 -39.28
CA LEU A 7 -15.72 41.21 -39.25
C LEU A 7 -14.36 40.54 -39.03
N GLY A 8 -13.24 41.19 -39.40
CA GLY A 8 -11.90 40.64 -39.23
C GLY A 8 -11.47 40.53 -37.76
N THR A 9 -11.91 41.45 -36.90
CA THR A 9 -11.49 41.51 -35.49
C THR A 9 -12.25 40.52 -34.60
N LEU A 10 -13.50 40.17 -34.94
CA LEU A 10 -14.29 39.18 -34.20
C LEU A 10 -13.81 37.74 -34.43
N VAL A 11 -13.32 37.42 -35.63
CA VAL A 11 -12.78 36.09 -35.95
C VAL A 11 -11.41 35.88 -35.28
N GLY A 12 -10.56 36.91 -35.21
CA GLY A 12 -9.26 36.83 -34.52
C GLY A 12 -9.37 36.60 -33.01
N ALA A 13 -10.36 37.21 -32.34
CA ALA A 13 -10.59 37.06 -30.90
C ALA A 13 -11.15 35.66 -30.53
N ALA A 14 -11.96 35.05 -31.39
CA ALA A 14 -12.53 33.72 -31.15
C ALA A 14 -11.48 32.58 -31.28
N VAL A 15 -10.52 32.72 -32.20
CA VAL A 15 -9.45 31.72 -32.41
C VAL A 15 -8.42 31.73 -31.26
N GLY A 16 -8.20 32.88 -30.61
CA GLY A 16 -7.28 32.99 -29.46
C GLY A 16 -7.82 32.45 -28.13
N VAL A 17 -9.14 32.52 -27.89
CA VAL A 17 -9.73 32.07 -26.62
C VAL A 17 -10.06 30.56 -26.61
N GLY A 18 -10.32 29.97 -27.78
CA GLY A 18 -10.62 28.53 -27.90
C GLY A 18 -9.40 27.60 -27.73
N THR A 19 -8.20 28.08 -28.07
CA THR A 19 -6.96 27.28 -27.96
C THR A 19 -6.42 27.19 -26.53
N GLY A 20 -6.65 28.20 -25.69
CA GLY A 20 -6.19 28.20 -24.29
C GLY A 20 -6.95 27.22 -23.38
N LEU A 21 -8.28 27.14 -23.52
CA LEU A 21 -9.12 26.32 -22.63
C LEU A 21 -8.94 24.82 -22.86
N THR A 22 -8.55 24.41 -24.07
CA THR A 22 -8.36 23.00 -24.43
C THR A 22 -7.01 22.48 -23.91
N VAL A 23 -5.95 23.29 -24.00
CA VAL A 23 -4.62 22.98 -23.46
C VAL A 23 -4.65 22.95 -21.93
N ASP A 24 -5.36 23.88 -21.29
CA ASP A 24 -5.43 23.93 -19.82
C ASP A 24 -6.24 22.77 -19.23
N ARG A 25 -7.23 22.24 -19.96
CA ARG A 25 -8.01 21.06 -19.52
C ARG A 25 -7.22 19.76 -19.63
N PHE A 26 -6.37 19.61 -20.65
CA PHE A 26 -5.44 18.48 -20.76
C PHE A 26 -4.37 18.53 -19.67
N ARG A 27 -3.80 19.71 -19.40
CA ARG A 27 -2.82 19.92 -18.34
C ARG A 27 -3.40 19.63 -16.96
N ARG A 28 -4.59 20.16 -16.62
CA ARG A 28 -5.27 19.87 -15.35
C ARG A 28 -5.64 18.39 -15.19
N ARG A 29 -5.96 17.68 -16.27
CA ARG A 29 -6.23 16.23 -16.24
C ARG A 29 -4.96 15.42 -15.99
N HIS A 30 -3.85 15.76 -16.66
CA HIS A 30 -2.56 15.12 -16.45
C HIS A 30 -2.06 15.35 -15.02
N ASP A 31 -2.07 16.61 -14.57
CA ASP A 31 -1.67 16.97 -13.21
C ASP A 31 -2.55 16.27 -12.15
N SER A 32 -3.82 16.00 -12.45
CA SER A 32 -4.72 15.26 -11.53
C SER A 32 -4.43 13.76 -11.51
N ALA A 33 -4.08 13.16 -12.66
CA ALA A 33 -3.70 11.76 -12.74
C ALA A 33 -2.38 11.50 -12.01
N ASP A 34 -1.40 12.38 -12.18
CA ASP A 34 -0.09 12.29 -11.50
C ASP A 34 -0.23 12.49 -10.00
N ARG A 35 -1.05 13.47 -9.57
CA ARG A 35 -1.41 13.62 -8.15
C ARG A 35 -2.04 12.36 -7.59
N TRP A 36 -2.89 11.68 -8.37
CA TRP A 36 -3.56 10.49 -7.86
C TRP A 36 -2.61 9.31 -7.71
N LEU A 37 -1.71 9.09 -8.67
CA LEU A 37 -0.63 8.10 -8.55
C LEU A 37 0.28 8.41 -7.35
N GLN A 38 0.60 9.68 -7.13
CA GLN A 38 1.42 10.08 -5.98
C GLN A 38 0.72 9.81 -4.64
N THR A 39 -0.57 10.15 -4.51
CA THR A 39 -1.33 9.83 -3.28
C THR A 39 -1.37 8.33 -3.04
N ARG A 40 -1.62 7.52 -4.07
CA ARG A 40 -1.66 6.06 -3.94
C ARG A 40 -0.31 5.48 -3.56
N ARG A 41 0.77 6.00 -4.15
CA ARG A 41 2.14 5.63 -3.75
C ARG A 41 2.39 5.90 -2.27
N THR A 42 1.99 7.06 -1.76
CA THR A 42 2.11 7.38 -0.33
C THR A 42 1.34 6.38 0.54
N VAL A 43 0.06 6.14 0.22
CA VAL A 43 -0.77 5.18 0.97
C VAL A 43 -0.17 3.76 0.96
N TYR A 44 0.39 3.33 -0.17
CA TYR A 44 1.02 2.02 -0.29
C TYR A 44 2.27 1.91 0.56
N VAL A 45 3.13 2.93 0.53
CA VAL A 45 4.33 2.98 1.37
C VAL A 45 3.96 2.99 2.85
N ASP A 46 2.97 3.78 3.25
CA ASP A 46 2.52 3.87 4.64
C ASP A 46 2.00 2.52 5.14
N PHE A 47 1.18 1.84 4.33
CA PHE A 47 0.66 0.51 4.67
C PHE A 47 1.77 -0.53 4.82
N LEU A 48 2.71 -0.60 3.86
CA LEU A 48 3.83 -1.55 3.92
C LEU A 48 4.76 -1.26 5.10
N THR A 49 4.95 0.02 5.43
CA THR A 49 5.75 0.46 6.59
C THR A 49 5.08 0.03 7.89
N ALA A 50 3.76 0.24 8.03
CA ALA A 50 3.00 -0.21 9.18
C ALA A 50 3.06 -1.75 9.35
N LEU A 51 2.95 -2.50 8.24
CA LEU A 51 3.04 -3.95 8.26
C LEU A 51 4.41 -4.44 8.73
N SER A 52 5.49 -3.86 8.17
CA SER A 52 6.87 -4.18 8.54
C SER A 52 7.17 -3.82 10.01
N ARG A 53 6.69 -2.66 10.45
CA ARG A 53 6.81 -2.20 11.84
C ARG A 53 6.11 -3.16 12.80
N GLY A 54 4.85 -3.51 12.52
CA GLY A 54 4.09 -4.44 13.35
C GLY A 54 4.78 -5.79 13.49
N HIS A 55 5.25 -6.39 12.39
CA HIS A 55 5.99 -7.65 12.44
C HIS A 55 7.29 -7.54 13.26
N SER A 56 8.02 -6.44 13.11
CA SER A 56 9.28 -6.20 13.84
C SER A 56 9.04 -6.00 15.34
N GLU A 57 8.00 -5.25 15.72
CA GLU A 57 7.62 -5.02 17.11
C GLU A 57 7.09 -6.30 17.77
N LEU A 58 6.33 -7.13 17.06
CA LEU A 58 5.92 -8.47 17.54
C LEU A 58 7.14 -9.33 17.87
N ARG A 59 8.10 -9.41 16.95
CA ARG A 59 9.35 -10.16 17.16
C ARG A 59 10.16 -9.60 18.33
N ALA A 60 10.23 -8.28 18.47
CA ALA A 60 10.92 -7.64 19.59
C ALA A 60 10.25 -7.95 20.94
N ALA A 61 8.92 -7.95 21.01
CA ALA A 61 8.18 -8.32 22.22
C ALA A 61 8.45 -9.78 22.64
N THR A 62 8.64 -10.69 21.68
CA THR A 62 8.99 -12.08 21.97
C THR A 62 10.38 -12.22 22.59
N PHE A 63 11.37 -11.45 22.15
CA PHE A 63 12.73 -11.51 22.70
C PHE A 63 12.89 -10.89 24.10
N ARG A 64 11.85 -10.27 24.65
CA ARG A 64 11.86 -9.72 26.00
C ARG A 64 11.68 -10.84 27.02
N GLU A 65 12.78 -11.26 27.63
CA GLU A 65 12.81 -12.31 28.66
C GLU A 65 12.29 -11.81 30.03
N ASP A 66 12.26 -10.49 30.24
CA ASP A 66 11.81 -9.84 31.49
C ASP A 66 10.29 -9.82 31.68
N LEU A 67 9.52 -10.14 30.64
CA LEU A 67 8.06 -10.06 30.67
C LEU A 67 7.41 -11.33 31.22
N SER A 68 6.48 -11.15 32.15
CA SER A 68 5.50 -12.17 32.49
C SER A 68 4.58 -12.47 31.30
N ASP A 69 3.92 -13.63 31.30
CA ASP A 69 3.04 -14.05 30.21
C ASP A 69 1.92 -13.04 29.93
N ALA A 70 1.28 -12.49 30.98
CA ALA A 70 0.26 -11.47 30.83
C ALA A 70 0.81 -10.15 30.24
N ALA A 71 2.02 -9.76 30.64
CA ALA A 71 2.66 -8.56 30.10
C ALA A 71 3.10 -8.76 28.63
N ARG A 72 3.55 -9.97 28.28
CA ARG A 72 3.88 -10.36 26.90
C ARG A 72 2.64 -10.35 26.00
N PHE A 73 1.53 -10.91 26.46
CA PHE A 73 0.24 -10.86 25.76
C PHE A 73 -0.16 -9.41 25.43
N GLY A 74 -0.11 -8.51 26.42
CA GLY A 74 -0.37 -7.09 26.22
C GLY A 74 0.61 -6.44 25.23
N ALA A 75 1.90 -6.75 25.33
CA ALA A 75 2.92 -6.22 24.43
C ALA A 75 2.72 -6.66 22.97
N LEU A 76 2.30 -7.91 22.74
CA LEU A 76 2.01 -8.43 21.40
C LEU A 76 0.79 -7.75 20.76
N HIS A 77 -0.27 -7.50 21.53
CA HIS A 77 -1.41 -6.70 21.06
C HIS A 77 -1.00 -5.25 20.79
N GLN A 78 -0.25 -4.64 21.70
CA GLN A 78 0.23 -3.26 21.57
C GLN A 78 1.15 -3.07 20.35
N ALA A 79 1.97 -4.07 20.00
CA ALA A 79 2.79 -4.05 18.79
C ALA A 79 1.93 -4.00 17.53
N LEU A 80 0.83 -4.76 17.48
CA LEU A 80 -0.06 -4.74 16.33
C LEU A 80 -0.83 -3.42 16.25
N ASP A 81 -1.47 -3.02 17.34
CA ASP A 81 -2.29 -1.80 17.38
C ASP A 81 -1.45 -0.53 17.22
N GLY A 82 -0.25 -0.51 17.80
CA GLY A 82 0.71 0.59 17.73
C GLY A 82 1.43 0.73 16.39
N SER A 83 1.37 -0.29 15.52
CA SER A 83 1.96 -0.25 14.18
C SER A 83 1.29 0.73 13.23
N GLY A 84 0.02 1.10 13.50
CA GLY A 84 -0.80 1.92 12.61
C GLY A 84 -1.46 1.15 11.46
N ILE A 85 -1.35 -0.18 11.43
CA ILE A 85 -1.87 -1.02 10.34
C ILE A 85 -3.38 -0.85 10.12
N TRP A 86 -4.15 -0.63 11.19
CA TRP A 86 -5.60 -0.43 11.10
C TRP A 86 -5.99 0.88 10.43
N THR A 87 -5.31 1.97 10.78
CA THR A 87 -5.50 3.27 10.12
C THR A 87 -5.08 3.17 8.66
N CYS A 88 -3.92 2.57 8.38
CA CYS A 88 -3.46 2.39 7.00
C CYS A 88 -4.44 1.55 6.17
N ARG A 89 -5.05 0.50 6.75
CA ARG A 89 -6.08 -0.32 6.07
C ARG A 89 -7.31 0.49 5.70
N GLN A 90 -7.75 1.39 6.59
CA GLN A 90 -8.88 2.29 6.29
C GLN A 90 -8.52 3.23 5.13
N THR A 91 -7.35 3.86 5.17
CA THR A 91 -6.89 4.73 4.08
C THR A 91 -6.72 3.97 2.76
N LEU A 92 -6.20 2.74 2.81
CA LEU A 92 -6.07 1.87 1.65
C LEU A 92 -7.45 1.57 1.03
N SER A 93 -8.47 1.29 1.86
CA SER A 93 -9.84 1.00 1.39
C SER A 93 -10.50 2.17 0.65
N LEU A 94 -10.09 3.41 0.94
CA LEU A 94 -10.63 4.62 0.30
C LEU A 94 -9.92 4.99 -1.00
N THR A 95 -8.69 4.48 -1.19
CA THR A 95 -7.78 4.99 -2.23
C THR A 95 -7.32 3.94 -3.23
N ALA A 96 -7.40 2.67 -2.87
CA ALA A 96 -6.93 1.55 -3.69
C ALA A 96 -8.10 0.84 -4.44
N PRO A 97 -7.82 0.18 -5.58
CA PRO A 97 -8.67 -0.74 -6.28
C PRO A 97 -8.91 -1.98 -5.45
N THR A 98 -10.02 -2.63 -5.75
CA THR A 98 -10.52 -3.82 -5.05
C THR A 98 -9.45 -4.92 -4.88
N GLU A 99 -8.63 -5.17 -5.90
CA GLU A 99 -7.56 -6.18 -5.83
C GLU A 99 -6.54 -5.88 -4.72
N ILE A 100 -6.04 -4.64 -4.66
CA ILE A 100 -5.08 -4.20 -3.64
C ILE A 100 -5.74 -4.14 -2.25
N ILE A 101 -7.02 -3.76 -2.18
CA ILE A 101 -7.77 -3.80 -0.92
C ILE A 101 -7.82 -5.24 -0.39
N SER A 102 -8.15 -6.22 -1.23
CA SER A 102 -8.23 -7.62 -0.82
C SER A 102 -6.88 -8.12 -0.31
N LEU A 103 -5.81 -7.91 -1.07
CA LEU A 103 -4.46 -8.32 -0.68
C LEU A 103 -3.98 -7.60 0.59
N GLY A 104 -4.36 -6.34 0.80
CA GLY A 104 -4.09 -5.60 2.03
C GLY A 104 -4.82 -6.17 3.25
N ILE A 105 -6.07 -6.60 3.08
CA ILE A 105 -6.82 -7.30 4.13
C ILE A 105 -6.13 -8.62 4.49
N ASP A 106 -5.72 -9.39 3.47
CA ASP A 106 -5.05 -10.67 3.68
C ASP A 106 -3.69 -10.50 4.36
N ALA A 107 -2.92 -9.46 4.00
CA ALA A 107 -1.66 -9.15 4.66
C ALA A 107 -1.85 -8.77 6.14
N ALA A 108 -2.87 -7.97 6.44
CA ALA A 108 -3.19 -7.60 7.82
C ALA A 108 -3.62 -8.81 8.66
N LYS A 109 -4.43 -9.72 8.08
CA LYS A 109 -4.82 -10.99 8.72
C LYS A 109 -3.62 -11.92 8.94
N ALA A 110 -2.72 -12.01 7.96
CA ALA A 110 -1.50 -12.80 8.13
C ALA A 110 -0.62 -12.26 9.27
N LEU A 111 -0.59 -10.93 9.46
CA LEU A 111 0.11 -10.32 10.60
C LEU A 111 -0.59 -10.62 11.94
N GLU A 112 -1.94 -10.61 11.99
CA GLU A 112 -2.71 -11.09 13.16
C GLU A 112 -2.36 -12.55 13.48
N GLN A 113 -2.27 -13.41 12.46
CA GLN A 113 -1.92 -14.82 12.65
C GLN A 113 -0.51 -15.00 13.24
N VAL A 114 0.45 -14.16 12.86
CA VAL A 114 1.79 -14.14 13.48
C VAL A 114 1.69 -13.77 14.96
N ARG A 115 0.92 -12.73 15.32
CA ARG A 115 0.67 -12.35 16.71
C ARG A 115 0.05 -13.50 17.49
N ASP A 116 -1.01 -14.11 16.97
CA ASP A 116 -1.77 -15.17 17.66
C ASP A 116 -0.93 -16.42 17.88
N THR A 117 -0.03 -16.71 16.94
CA THR A 117 0.96 -17.77 17.06
C THR A 117 1.96 -17.46 18.17
N LEU A 118 2.49 -16.23 18.23
CA LEU A 118 3.40 -15.79 19.30
C LEU A 118 2.74 -15.68 20.68
N ILE A 119 1.43 -15.45 20.74
CA ILE A 119 0.65 -15.50 21.98
C ILE A 119 0.59 -16.94 22.50
N THR A 120 0.37 -17.90 21.60
CA THR A 120 0.24 -19.32 21.95
C THR A 120 1.59 -19.95 22.28
N GLU A 121 2.60 -19.65 21.46
CA GLU A 121 3.95 -20.17 21.55
C GLU A 121 4.93 -19.01 21.31
N PRO A 122 5.47 -18.37 22.36
CA PRO A 122 6.32 -17.19 22.24
C PRO A 122 7.76 -17.56 21.84
N ASP A 123 7.90 -18.31 20.74
CA ASP A 123 9.18 -18.67 20.14
C ASP A 123 9.18 -18.38 18.64
N VAL A 124 10.12 -17.52 18.23
CA VAL A 124 10.36 -17.13 16.83
C VAL A 124 11.12 -18.20 16.02
N ARG A 125 11.52 -19.30 16.66
CA ARG A 125 12.09 -20.49 16.02
C ARG A 125 11.07 -21.62 15.90
N SER A 126 9.90 -21.47 16.50
CA SER A 126 8.84 -22.48 16.42
C SER A 126 8.37 -22.65 14.99
N GLU A 127 8.09 -23.90 14.63
CA GLU A 127 7.58 -24.25 13.31
C GLU A 127 6.23 -23.54 12.99
N PRO A 128 5.27 -23.41 13.94
CA PRO A 128 4.09 -22.57 13.75
C PRO A 128 4.42 -21.12 13.38
N TYR A 129 5.37 -20.48 14.07
CA TYR A 129 5.77 -19.10 13.76
C TYR A 129 6.42 -19.00 12.38
N LEU A 130 7.30 -19.94 12.03
CA LEU A 130 7.98 -19.95 10.74
C LEU A 130 6.98 -20.05 9.58
N ARG A 131 5.94 -20.87 9.72
CA ARG A 131 4.83 -20.96 8.75
C ARG A 131 4.02 -19.67 8.67
N ALA A 132 3.55 -19.14 9.80
CA ALA A 132 2.77 -17.90 9.82
C ALA A 132 3.54 -16.72 9.21
N ARG A 133 4.86 -16.65 9.46
CA ARG A 133 5.75 -15.66 8.85
C ARG A 133 5.93 -15.86 7.35
N ALA A 134 6.07 -17.11 6.89
CA ALA A 134 6.16 -17.40 5.47
C ALA A 134 4.87 -17.00 4.72
N ASP A 135 3.71 -17.27 5.30
CA ASP A 135 2.42 -16.83 4.76
C ASP A 135 2.31 -15.31 4.69
N LEU A 136 2.70 -14.60 5.75
CA LEU A 136 2.75 -13.13 5.76
C LEU A 136 3.65 -12.59 4.64
N TRP A 137 4.84 -13.16 4.46
CA TRP A 137 5.76 -12.74 3.41
C TRP A 137 5.24 -13.02 2.01
N LYS A 138 4.62 -14.18 1.80
CA LYS A 138 3.98 -14.52 0.53
C LYS A 138 2.90 -13.51 0.14
N VAL A 139 1.97 -13.24 1.05
CA VAL A 139 0.87 -12.28 0.81
C VAL A 139 1.41 -10.86 0.63
N ASN A 140 2.41 -10.46 1.43
CA ASN A 140 3.07 -9.15 1.27
C ASN A 140 3.76 -9.01 -0.10
N ALA A 141 4.37 -10.07 -0.62
CA ALA A 141 4.98 -10.05 -1.94
C ALA A 141 3.92 -9.94 -3.05
N ASP A 142 2.84 -10.71 -2.97
CA ASP A 142 1.70 -10.60 -3.90
C ASP A 142 1.08 -9.18 -3.87
N LEU A 143 0.93 -8.59 -2.67
CA LEU A 143 0.48 -7.21 -2.49
C LEU A 143 1.41 -6.18 -3.16
N ARG A 144 2.72 -6.28 -2.93
CA ARG A 144 3.71 -5.36 -3.52
C ARG A 144 3.74 -5.46 -5.03
N GLU A 145 3.61 -6.66 -5.59
CA GLU A 145 3.53 -6.86 -7.04
C GLU A 145 2.26 -6.20 -7.62
N ALA A 146 1.10 -6.35 -6.98
CA ALA A 146 -0.13 -5.69 -7.38
C ALA A 146 0.00 -4.15 -7.31
N MET A 147 0.57 -3.62 -6.22
CA MET A 147 0.84 -2.19 -6.06
C MET A 147 1.79 -1.64 -7.14
N ARG A 148 2.83 -2.38 -7.53
CA ARG A 148 3.78 -1.96 -8.57
C ARG A 148 3.11 -1.87 -9.95
N LYS A 149 2.33 -2.89 -10.31
CA LYS A 149 1.55 -2.90 -11.56
C LYS A 149 0.58 -1.73 -11.62
N ASP A 150 -0.09 -1.48 -10.51
CA ASP A 150 -1.04 -0.41 -10.40
C ASP A 150 -0.40 0.99 -10.51
N LEU A 151 0.77 1.18 -9.90
CA LEU A 151 1.57 2.40 -10.06
C LEU A 151 2.24 2.51 -11.44
N ARG A 152 2.01 1.54 -12.34
CA ARG A 152 2.58 1.48 -13.69
C ARG A 152 4.11 1.50 -13.67
N LEU A 153 4.70 0.90 -12.65
CA LEU A 153 6.15 0.76 -12.56
C LEU A 153 6.57 -0.38 -13.50
N ASP A 154 7.22 -0.03 -14.61
CA ASP A 154 7.84 -0.98 -15.52
C ASP A 154 9.15 -1.48 -14.92
N LEU A 155 9.03 -2.36 -13.93
CA LEU A 155 10.13 -2.94 -13.20
C LEU A 155 10.06 -4.47 -13.30
N PRO A 156 11.19 -5.17 -13.20
CA PRO A 156 11.19 -6.62 -13.05
C PRO A 156 10.26 -7.07 -11.91
N PRO A 157 9.75 -8.32 -11.97
CA PRO A 157 8.99 -8.90 -10.88
C PRO A 157 9.72 -8.71 -9.57
N ASP A 158 8.98 -8.36 -8.53
CA ASP A 158 9.57 -8.16 -7.22
C ASP A 158 10.39 -9.42 -6.80
N PRO A 159 11.71 -9.27 -6.54
CA PRO A 159 12.61 -10.39 -6.35
C PRO A 159 12.22 -11.28 -5.16
N GLU A 160 11.51 -10.72 -4.18
CA GLU A 160 11.03 -11.45 -3.02
C GLU A 160 9.81 -12.33 -3.33
N VAL A 161 9.02 -12.03 -4.37
CA VAL A 161 7.87 -12.88 -4.78
C VAL A 161 8.34 -14.29 -5.12
N GLY A 162 9.48 -14.41 -5.82
CA GLY A 162 10.06 -15.70 -6.18
C GLY A 162 10.51 -16.54 -4.97
N LEU A 163 10.99 -15.88 -3.91
CA LEU A 163 11.45 -16.56 -2.70
C LEU A 163 10.30 -17.22 -1.93
N HIS A 164 9.09 -16.65 -1.99
CA HIS A 164 7.94 -17.10 -1.21
C HIS A 164 6.91 -17.93 -1.98
N ARG A 165 6.85 -17.83 -3.33
CA ARG A 165 5.98 -18.70 -4.16
C ARG A 165 6.48 -20.14 -4.31
N HIS A 166 7.79 -20.37 -4.17
CA HIS A 166 8.40 -21.68 -4.40
C HIS A 166 8.57 -22.53 -3.13
N GLN A 167 8.15 -22.03 -1.96
CA GLN A 167 7.99 -22.87 -0.77
C GLN A 167 6.62 -23.57 -0.81
N ARG A 168 6.49 -24.58 -1.68
CA ARG A 168 5.43 -25.58 -1.53
C ARG A 168 5.80 -26.48 -0.35
N PRO A 169 4.88 -26.77 0.58
CA PRO A 169 5.07 -27.92 1.45
C PRO A 169 4.93 -29.18 0.59
N ASP A 170 5.91 -30.08 0.70
CA ASP A 170 5.74 -31.49 0.34
C ASP A 170 4.75 -32.16 1.30
#